data_AF-A0A6V7SAQ3-F1
#
_entry.id   AF-A0A6V7SAQ3-F1
#
_cell.length_a   1.000
_cell.length_b   1.000
_cell.length_c   1.000
_cell.angle_alpha   90.00
_cell.angle_beta   90.00
_cell.angle_gamma   90.00
#
_symmetry.space_group_name_H-M   'P 1'
#
loop_
_entity.id
_entity.type
_entity.pdbx_description
1 polymer ?
#
loop_
_entity_poly.entity_id
_entity_poly.type
_entity_poly.pdbx_seq_one_letter_code
_entity_poly.pdbx_strand_id
1 'polypeptide(L)'
;MMGENLSTITHTIEVNCSSEKYSNILCKCLSSDESLKQNKLYKNINVSGETIKIELQSNTYEDIRYKAKNIYDYLHFFFKTIETFA
;
A
#
# COMPACT_ATOMS: atom_id res chain seq x y z
N MET A 1 8.30 -35.11 2.87
CA MET A 1 8.03 -33.67 3.10
C MET A 1 7.22 -33.19 1.90
N MET A 2 5.90 -33.08 2.03
CA MET A 2 5.05 -32.60 0.93
C MET A 2 5.26 -31.09 0.79
N GLY A 3 5.77 -30.66 -0.37
CA GLY A 3 5.76 -29.26 -0.76
C GLY A 3 4.33 -28.87 -1.11
N GLU A 4 3.62 -28.30 -0.14
CA GLU A 4 2.40 -27.58 -0.44
C GLU A 4 2.78 -26.34 -1.26
N ASN A 5 2.37 -26.32 -2.53
CA ASN A 5 2.36 -25.10 -3.33
C ASN A 5 1.36 -24.15 -2.67
N LEU A 6 1.83 -23.35 -1.71
CA LEU A 6 1.06 -22.28 -1.10
C LEU A 6 0.68 -21.31 -2.22
N SER A 7 -0.60 -21.31 -2.60
CA SER A 7 -1.13 -20.40 -3.61
C SER A 7 -0.95 -18.97 -3.11
N THR A 8 -0.03 -18.24 -3.72
CA THR A 8 0.26 -16.86 -3.34
C THR A 8 -0.85 -15.94 -3.86
N ILE A 9 -1.57 -15.31 -2.94
CA ILE A 9 -2.60 -14.32 -3.22
C ILE A 9 -1.92 -12.96 -3.38
N THR A 10 -2.27 -12.25 -4.45
CA THR A 10 -1.85 -10.86 -4.68
C THR A 10 -3.08 -9.97 -4.74
N HIS A 11 -3.02 -8.84 -4.06
CA HIS A 11 -4.06 -7.81 -4.09
C HIS A 11 -3.43 -6.45 -4.35
N THR A 12 -4.04 -5.64 -5.20
CA THR A 12 -3.50 -4.31 -5.56
C THR A 12 -4.48 -3.23 -5.13
N ILE A 13 -4.01 -2.31 -4.30
CA ILE A 13 -4.72 -1.07 -3.98
C ILE A 13 -4.26 -0.01 -4.98
N GLU A 14 -5.20 0.57 -5.71
CA GLU A 14 -4.95 1.63 -6.68
C GLU A 14 -5.50 2.96 -6.14
N VAL A 15 -4.66 4.00 -6.17
CA VAL A 15 -4.98 5.34 -5.69
C VAL A 15 -4.75 6.34 -6.83
N ASN A 16 -5.82 7.00 -7.25
CA ASN A 16 -5.76 8.07 -8.25
C ASN A 16 -5.65 9.42 -7.55
N CYS A 17 -4.54 10.10 -7.80
CA CYS A 17 -4.28 11.45 -7.29
C CYS A 17 -4.73 12.50 -8.32
N SER A 18 -4.86 13.76 -7.90
CA SER A 18 -5.22 14.88 -8.79
C SER A 18 -4.06 15.42 -9.63
N SER A 19 -2.83 14.97 -9.36
CA SER A 19 -1.65 15.27 -10.19
C SER A 19 -0.51 14.29 -9.90
N GLU A 20 0.42 14.18 -10.84
CA GLU A 20 1.66 13.40 -10.69
C GLU A 20 2.52 13.90 -9.51
N LYS A 21 2.43 15.18 -9.17
CA LYS A 21 3.13 15.71 -7.98
C LYS A 21 2.65 15.01 -6.71
N TYR A 22 1.35 14.79 -6.57
CA TYR A 22 0.77 14.19 -5.37
C TYR A 22 0.99 12.68 -5.27
N SER A 23 0.91 11.97 -6.41
CA SER A 23 1.28 10.55 -6.43
C SER A 23 2.75 10.38 -6.01
N ASN A 24 3.67 11.21 -6.52
CA ASN A 24 5.07 11.17 -6.11
C ASN A 24 5.29 11.47 -4.61
N ILE A 25 4.54 12.41 -4.03
CA ILE A 25 4.61 12.69 -2.59
C ILE A 25 4.12 11.48 -1.78
N LEU A 26 2.95 10.93 -2.12
CA LEU A 26 2.40 9.76 -1.43
C LEU A 26 3.35 8.56 -1.52
N CYS A 27 3.98 8.33 -2.67
CA CYS A 27 4.97 7.26 -2.85
C CYS A 27 6.15 7.42 -1.88
N LYS A 28 6.69 8.64 -1.76
CA LYS A 28 7.78 8.95 -0.83
C LYS A 28 7.36 8.70 0.60
N CYS A 29 6.17 9.15 1.00
CA CYS A 29 5.66 8.94 2.36
C CYS A 29 5.55 7.44 2.69
N LEU A 30 4.86 6.66 1.84
CA LEU A 30 4.73 5.21 2.01
C LEU A 30 6.11 4.52 2.06
N SER A 31 7.02 4.91 1.17
CA SER A 31 8.37 4.31 1.06
C SER A 31 9.32 4.76 2.17
N SER A 32 9.01 5.84 2.90
CA SER A 32 9.81 6.32 4.02
C SER A 32 9.34 5.78 5.37
N ASP A 33 8.13 5.25 5.44
CA ASP A 33 7.54 4.80 6.70
C ASP A 33 8.04 3.40 7.08
N GLU A 34 8.88 3.35 8.12
CA GLU A 34 9.48 2.11 8.62
C GLU A 34 8.45 1.16 9.23
N SER A 35 7.34 1.65 9.76
CA SER A 35 6.29 0.80 10.32
C SER A 35 5.65 -0.06 9.23
N LEU A 36 5.44 0.50 8.03
CA LEU A 36 4.87 -0.24 6.90
C LEU A 36 5.83 -1.33 6.39
N LYS A 37 7.13 -1.03 6.36
CA LYS A 37 8.19 -1.95 5.91
C LYS A 37 8.42 -3.09 6.91
N GLN A 38 8.58 -2.77 8.18
CA GLN A 38 8.88 -3.76 9.22
C GLN A 38 7.73 -4.77 9.37
N ASN A 39 6.49 -4.29 9.23
CA ASN A 39 5.30 -5.14 9.24
C ASN A 39 5.01 -5.81 7.88
N LYS A 40 5.86 -5.60 6.86
CA LYS A 40 5.73 -6.16 5.50
C LYS A 40 4.34 -5.96 4.92
N LEU A 41 3.77 -4.76 5.10
CA LEU A 41 2.37 -4.51 4.76
C LEU A 41 2.13 -4.49 3.25
N TYR A 42 3.14 -4.15 2.46
CA TYR A 42 3.10 -4.23 1.00
C TYR A 42 4.38 -4.92 0.48
N LYS A 43 4.26 -5.48 -0.72
CA LYS A 43 5.35 -6.07 -1.50
C LYS A 43 6.07 -5.03 -2.33
N ASN A 44 5.31 -4.21 -3.05
CA ASN A 44 5.86 -3.21 -3.96
C ASN A 44 4.92 -2.00 -4.08
N ILE A 45 5.49 -0.85 -4.45
CA ILE A 45 4.76 0.38 -4.76
C ILE A 45 5.23 0.88 -6.12
N ASN A 46 4.29 1.07 -7.04
CA ASN A 46 4.56 1.59 -8.37
C ASN A 46 3.81 2.90 -8.59
N VAL A 47 4.45 3.87 -9.23
CA VAL A 47 3.84 5.15 -9.63
C VAL A 47 3.78 5.20 -11.15
N SER A 48 2.63 5.60 -11.70
CA SER A 48 2.45 5.85 -13.12
C SER A 48 1.61 7.10 -13.31
N GLY A 49 2.26 8.23 -13.61
CA GLY A 49 1.61 9.54 -13.66
C GLY A 49 0.91 9.86 -12.34
N GLU A 50 -0.39 10.08 -12.39
CA GLU A 50 -1.21 10.46 -11.23
C GLU A 50 -1.66 9.26 -10.38
N THR A 51 -1.32 8.04 -10.80
CA THR A 51 -1.78 6.80 -10.15
C THR A 51 -0.66 6.13 -9.35
N ILE A 52 -0.99 5.71 -8.13
CA ILE A 52 -0.19 4.81 -7.30
C ILE A 52 -0.82 3.43 -7.25
N LYS A 53 0.01 2.40 -7.35
CA LYS A 53 -0.37 1.00 -7.13
C LYS A 53 0.44 0.40 -5.99
N ILE A 54 -0.24 -0.08 -4.96
CA ILE A 54 0.35 -0.72 -3.78
C ILE A 54 0.01 -2.20 -3.85
N GLU A 55 1.00 -3.03 -4.10
CA GLU A 55 0.84 -4.48 -4.22
C GLU A 55 0.99 -5.14 -2.85
N LEU A 56 -0.01 -5.90 -2.43
CA LEU A 56 -0.01 -6.74 -1.24
C LEU A 56 0.14 -8.20 -1.65
N GLN A 57 0.86 -8.98 -0.87
CA GLN A 57 1.08 -10.39 -1.16
C GLN A 57 1.01 -11.21 0.13
N SER A 58 0.30 -12.34 0.09
CA SER A 58 0.24 -13.30 1.19
C SER A 58 -0.24 -14.68 0.72
N ASN A 59 -0.18 -15.66 1.61
CA ASN A 59 -0.72 -17.00 1.39
C ASN A 59 -2.13 -17.16 1.99
N THR A 60 -2.63 -16.18 2.75
CA THR A 60 -3.98 -16.21 3.34
C THR A 60 -4.76 -14.93 3.08
N TYR A 61 -6.08 -15.05 2.96
CA TYR A 61 -6.96 -13.89 2.79
C TYR A 61 -7.07 -13.06 4.08
N GLU A 62 -6.93 -13.67 5.25
CA GLU A 62 -6.92 -12.94 6.53
C GLU A 62 -5.75 -11.96 6.59
N ASP A 63 -4.56 -12.37 6.15
CA ASP A 63 -3.39 -11.50 6.13
C ASP A 63 -3.49 -10.43 5.03
N ILE A 64 -4.04 -10.75 3.85
CA ILE A 64 -4.37 -9.72 2.84
C ILE A 64 -5.33 -8.68 3.42
N ARG A 65 -6.37 -9.11 4.13
CA ARG A 65 -7.34 -8.19 4.78
C ARG A 65 -6.66 -7.33 5.84
N TYR A 66 -5.80 -7.92 6.68
CA TYR A 66 -5.02 -7.19 7.67
C TYR A 66 -4.13 -6.13 7.02
N LYS A 67 -3.35 -6.51 6.00
CA LYS A 67 -2.48 -5.61 5.24
C LYS A 67 -3.27 -4.48 4.59
N ALA A 68 -4.35 -4.81 3.88
CA ALA A 68 -5.19 -3.83 3.22
C ALA A 68 -5.77 -2.82 4.22
N LYS A 69 -6.31 -3.29 5.36
CA LYS A 69 -6.82 -2.40 6.41
C LYS A 69 -5.76 -1.40 6.89
N ASN A 70 -4.56 -1.87 7.20
CA ASN A 70 -3.50 -0.97 7.68
C ASN A 70 -3.05 0.04 6.61
N ILE A 71 -3.00 -0.36 5.33
CA ILE A 71 -2.74 0.58 4.23
C ILE A 71 -3.87 1.60 4.08
N TYR A 72 -5.14 1.19 4.20
CA TYR A 72 -6.26 2.12 4.19
C TYR A 72 -6.24 3.10 5.36
N ASP A 73 -5.93 2.63 6.57
CA ASP A 73 -5.80 3.47 7.76
C ASP A 73 -4.68 4.51 7.57
N TYR A 74 -3.54 4.09 7.02
CA TYR A 74 -2.43 4.98 6.66
C TYR A 74 -2.86 6.04 5.64
N LEU A 75 -3.47 5.62 4.54
CA LEU A 75 -3.94 6.52 3.48
C LEU A 75 -4.97 7.52 4.02
N HIS A 76 -5.90 7.05 4.86
CA HIS A 76 -6.89 7.91 5.50
C HIS A 76 -6.23 9.00 6.34
N PHE A 77 -5.27 8.62 7.19
CA PHE A 77 -4.51 9.58 7.99
C PHE A 77 -3.71 10.57 7.14
N PHE A 78 -3.05 10.08 6.08
CA PHE A 78 -2.30 10.92 5.15
C PHE A 78 -3.19 11.97 4.48
N PHE A 79 -4.34 11.55 3.93
CA PHE A 79 -5.26 12.49 3.27
C PHE A 79 -5.88 13.48 4.26
N LYS A 80 -6.25 13.04 5.45
CA LYS A 80 -6.71 13.94 6.53
C LYS A 80 -5.66 14.97 6.92
N THR A 81 -4.39 14.56 6.95
CA THR A 81 -3.27 15.46 7.22
C THR A 81 -3.16 16.52 6.11
N ILE A 82 -3.20 16.12 4.84
CA ILE A 82 -3.18 17.08 3.72
C ILE A 82 -4.37 18.04 3.80
N GLU A 83 -5.60 17.54 4.00
CA GLU A 83 -6.80 18.37 4.14
C GLU A 83 -6.69 19.41 5.27
N THR A 84 -5.93 19.10 6.32
CA THR A 84 -5.74 20.01 7.46
C THR A 84 -4.77 21.15 7.15
N PHE A 85 -3.83 20.95 6.23
CA PHE A 85 -2.77 21.91 5.89
C PHE A 85 -2.93 22.57 4.51
N ALA A 86 -3.93 22.19 3.73
CA ALA A 86 -4.27 22.75 2.42
C ALA A 86 -5.25 23.93 2.54
#